data_AF-A0A356ALX6-F1
#
_entry.id   AF-A0A356ALX6-F1
#
_cell.length_a   1.000
_cell.length_b   1.000
_cell.length_c   1.000
_cell.angle_alpha   90.00
_cell.angle_beta   90.00
_cell.angle_gamma   90.00
#
_symmetry.space_group_name_H-M   'P 1'
#
loop_
_entity.id
_entity.type
_entity.pdbx_description
1 polymer ?
#
loop_
_entity_poly.entity_id
_entity_poly.type
_entity_poly.pdbx_seq_one_letter_code
_entity_poly.pdbx_strand_id
1 'polypeptide(L)' 'MPNIYLSPSLQPYNEYVNGGSEQYHMNILADHMEPYLRANGIRFTRNT' A
#
# COMPACT_ATOMS: atom_id res chain seq x y z
N MET A 1 16.91 -12.95 3.24
CA MET A 1 15.77 -12.34 3.95
C MET A 1 14.98 -11.53 2.92
N PRO A 2 13.68 -11.77 2.72
CA PRO A 2 12.90 -11.05 1.71
C PRO A 2 12.81 -9.56 2.06
N ASN A 3 12.87 -8.71 1.03
CA ASN A 3 12.73 -7.27 1.17
C ASN A 3 11.72 -6.76 0.14
N ILE A 4 10.63 -6.14 0.60
CA ILE A 4 9.52 -5.66 -0.24
C ILE A 4 9.52 -4.14 -0.28
N TYR A 5 9.30 -3.56 -1.45
CA TYR A 5 9.01 -2.14 -1.57
C TYR A 5 7.50 -1.93 -1.73
N LEU A 6 6.87 -1.30 -0.75
CA LEU A 6 5.46 -0.92 -0.78
C LEU A 6 5.35 0.44 -1.47
N SER A 7 4.79 0.45 -2.68
CA SER A 7 4.53 1.68 -3.45
C SER A 7 3.03 1.84 -3.75
N PRO A 8 2.19 2.13 -2.74
CA PRO A 8 0.80 2.51 -2.98
C PRO A 8 0.70 3.70 -3.95
N SER A 9 -0.39 3.73 -4.71
CA SER A 9 -0.65 4.73 -5.75
C SER A 9 -0.54 6.16 -5.19
N LEU A 10 0.24 7.00 -5.88
CA LEU A 10 0.38 8.43 -5.61
C LEU A 10 -0.48 9.28 -6.55
N GLN A 11 -1.42 8.67 -7.28
CA GLN A 11 -2.20 9.35 -8.32
C GLN A 11 -3.52 9.90 -7.75
N PRO A 12 -3.63 11.20 -7.45
CA PRO A 12 -4.82 11.78 -6.83
C PRO A 12 -6.05 11.80 -7.75
N TYR A 13 -5.87 11.67 -9.07
CA TYR A 13 -6.95 11.78 -10.07
C TYR A 13 -7.37 10.43 -10.67
N ASN A 14 -6.99 9.31 -10.06
CA ASN A 14 -7.44 7.99 -10.49
C ASN A 14 -8.69 7.56 -9.69
N GLU A 15 -9.83 8.13 -10.06
CA GLU A 15 -11.12 7.83 -9.43
C GLU A 15 -11.76 6.58 -10.05
N TYR A 16 -12.46 5.80 -9.21
CA TYR A 16 -13.27 4.70 -9.70
C TYR A 16 -14.61 5.18 -10.26
N VAL A 17 -15.16 4.44 -11.22
CA VAL A 17 -16.46 4.75 -11.86
C VAL A 17 -17.61 4.83 -10.85
N ASN A 18 -17.52 4.10 -9.75
CA ASN A 18 -18.50 4.05 -8.66
C ASN A 18 -18.16 4.95 -7.47
N GLY A 19 -17.15 5.81 -7.60
CA GLY A 19 -16.69 6.72 -6.55
C GLY A 19 -15.54 6.17 -5.69
N GLY A 20 -14.81 7.09 -5.06
CA GLY A 20 -13.55 6.81 -4.36
C GLY A 20 -12.33 6.92 -5.28
N SER A 21 -11.14 6.93 -4.69
CA SER A 21 -9.88 7.03 -5.43
C SER A 21 -8.99 5.81 -5.20
N GLU A 22 -8.31 5.37 -6.27
CA GLU A 22 -7.34 4.29 -6.19
C GLU A 22 -6.26 4.59 -5.14
N GLN A 23 -5.78 5.84 -5.09
CA GLN A 23 -4.83 6.29 -4.06
C GLN A 23 -5.32 6.01 -2.63
N TYR A 24 -6.59 6.33 -2.32
CA TYR A 24 -7.15 6.10 -1.00
C TYR A 24 -7.14 4.61 -0.64
N HIS A 25 -7.66 3.77 -1.54
CA HIS A 25 -7.77 2.34 -1.29
C HIS A 25 -6.40 1.63 -1.25
N MET A 26 -5.45 2.04 -2.08
CA MET A 26 -4.09 1.46 -2.08
C MET A 26 -3.30 1.81 -0.84
N ASN A 27 -3.49 3.02 -0.27
CA ASN A 27 -2.87 3.37 1.00
C ASN A 27 -3.40 2.52 2.16
N ILE A 28 -4.72 2.32 2.23
CA ILE A 28 -5.34 1.43 3.22
C ILE A 28 -4.83 -0.01 3.08
N LEU A 29 -4.72 -0.51 1.84
CA LEU A 29 -4.16 -1.83 1.59
C LEU A 29 -2.71 -1.93 2.09
N ALA A 30 -1.87 -0.94 1.79
CA ALA A 30 -0.49 -0.90 2.25
C ALA A 30 -0.41 -0.92 3.79
N ASP A 31 -1.25 -0.14 4.47
CA ASP A 31 -1.36 -0.12 5.93
C ASP A 31 -1.74 -1.50 6.50
N HIS A 32 -2.70 -2.19 5.86
CA HIS A 32 -3.10 -3.54 6.26
C HIS A 32 -2.03 -4.59 5.98
N MET A 33 -1.15 -4.41 4.98
CA MET A 33 -0.08 -5.35 4.68
C MET A 33 1.04 -5.33 5.73
N GLU A 34 1.36 -4.16 6.30
CA GLU A 34 2.45 -4.01 7.28
C GLU A 34 2.42 -5.02 8.44
N PRO A 35 1.31 -5.24 9.18
CA PRO A 35 1.29 -6.19 10.29
C PRO A 35 1.59 -7.62 9.84
N TYR A 36 1.11 -8.04 8.66
CA TYR A 36 1.42 -9.38 8.13
C TYR A 36 2.89 -9.52 7.75
N LEU A 37 3.48 -8.49 7.14
CA LEU A 37 4.91 -8.50 6.79
C LEU A 37 5.78 -8.55 8.06
N ARG A 38 5.45 -7.76 9.08
CA ARG A 38 6.14 -7.79 10.38
C ARG A 38 6.01 -9.14 11.07
N ALA A 39 4.81 -9.73 11.09
CA ALA A 39 4.57 -11.04 11.71
C ALA A 39 5.38 -12.18 11.05
N ASN A 40 5.67 -12.07 9.76
CA ASN A 40 6.46 -13.05 9.01
C ASN A 40 7.97 -12.71 8.95
N GLY A 41 8.43 -11.68 9.67
CA GLY A 41 9.84 -11.25 9.65
C GLY A 41 10.30 -10.73 8.28
N ILE A 42 9.38 -10.27 7.44
CA ILE A 42 9.67 -9.71 6.11
C ILE A 42 10.02 -8.23 6.28
N ARG A 43 11.15 -7.81 5.73
CA ARG A 43 11.56 -6.41 5.72
C ARG A 43 10.82 -5.67 4.61
N PHE A 44 10.45 -4.42 4.86
CA PHE A 44 9.84 -3.58 3.85
C PHE A 44 10.22 -2.11 4.00
N THR A 45 10.09 -1.38 2.90
CA THR A 45 10.16 0.08 2.83
C THR A 45 8.93 0.60 2.10
N ARG A 46 8.36 1.71 2.55
CA ARG A 46 7.21 2.36 1.92
C ARG A 46 7.64 3.68 1.28
N ASN A 47 7.00 4.07 0.17
CA ASN A 47 7.09 5.45 -0.30
C ASN A 47 6.41 6.42 0.70
N THR A 48 6.95 7.62 0.81
CA THR A 48 6.40 8.75 1.58
C THR A 48 5.94 9.85 0.65
#